data_AF-A0A834KV27-F1
#
_entry.id   AF-A0A834KV27-F1
#
_cell.length_a   1.000
_cell.length_b   1.000
_cell.length_c   1.000
_cell.angle_alpha   90.00
_cell.angle_beta   90.00
_cell.angle_gamma   90.00
#
_symmetry.space_group_name_H-M   'P 1'
#
loop_
_entity.id
_entity.type
_entity.pdbx_description
1 polymer ?
#
loop_
_entity_poly.entity_id
_entity_poly.type
_entity_poly.pdbx_seq_one_letter_code
_entity_poly.pdbx_strand_id
1 'polypeptide(L)'
;MDEMHPGYGKEVDLWACGVILFTLLAGSPPFWHRKQMLMLRMIMEGRYQFSSPEWDDRSDTVKDLISRLLVVDTAARLTAEQALAHPFFRQYQKEDVRLFSPRKSFRVLIVSVLACIRMYSRYRRVRPLTREVLARDPYSIRGVRKLIDGCAFRIYGHWVKKGEQQNRAALFQNTAKIMLLGLEDFET
;
A
#
# COMPACT_ATOMS: atom_id res chain seq x y z
N MET A 1 13.15 -9.48 -26.68
CA MET A 1 13.53 -8.92 -25.36
C MET A 1 15.00 -9.23 -25.23
N ASP A 2 15.86 -8.24 -25.05
CA ASP A 2 17.30 -8.49 -25.00
C ASP A 2 17.64 -9.11 -23.64
N GLU A 3 18.02 -10.39 -23.62
CA GLU A 3 18.25 -11.17 -22.39
C GLU A 3 19.47 -10.68 -21.59
N MET A 4 20.33 -9.84 -22.19
CA MET A 4 21.52 -9.29 -21.55
C MET A 4 21.32 -7.89 -20.95
N HIS A 5 20.10 -7.35 -20.94
CA HIS A 5 19.88 -6.01 -20.37
C HIS A 5 20.06 -6.04 -18.83
N PRO A 6 20.92 -5.19 -18.24
CA PRO A 6 21.25 -5.20 -16.80
C PRO A 6 20.10 -4.76 -15.86
N GLY A 7 18.86 -4.79 -16.33
CA GLY A 7 17.69 -4.29 -15.59
C GLY A 7 17.70 -2.78 -15.40
N TYR A 8 16.74 -2.27 -14.62
CA TYR A 8 16.67 -0.88 -14.18
C TYR A 8 16.96 -0.79 -12.68
N GLY A 9 17.57 0.31 -12.24
CA GLY A 9 17.86 0.59 -10.84
C GLY A 9 16.95 1.66 -10.23
N LYS A 10 17.35 2.19 -9.07
CA LYS A 10 16.65 3.24 -8.30
C LYS A 10 16.54 4.57 -9.06
N GLU A 11 17.32 4.75 -10.12
CA GLU A 11 17.37 5.98 -10.92
C GLU A 11 16.02 6.23 -11.61
N VAL A 12 15.23 5.18 -11.88
CA VAL A 12 13.88 5.31 -12.47
C VAL A 12 12.92 6.06 -11.55
N ASP A 13 13.09 5.95 -10.22
CA ASP A 13 12.27 6.68 -9.26
C ASP A 13 12.52 8.19 -9.37
N LEU A 14 13.77 8.59 -9.64
CA LEU A 14 14.13 10.01 -9.80
C LEU A 14 13.54 10.59 -11.10
N TRP A 15 13.47 9.79 -12.16
CA TRP A 15 12.73 10.16 -13.37
C TRP A 15 11.24 10.35 -13.09
N ALA A 16 10.63 9.40 -12.37
CA ALA A 16 9.22 9.49 -11.98
C ALA A 16 8.95 10.72 -11.11
N CYS A 17 9.84 11.03 -10.17
CA CYS A 17 9.78 12.26 -9.38
C CYS A 17 9.85 13.51 -10.26
N GLY A 18 10.71 13.54 -11.28
CA GLY A 18 10.77 14.63 -12.26
C GLY A 18 9.45 14.81 -13.02
N VAL A 19 8.85 13.72 -13.48
CA VAL A 19 7.54 13.73 -14.18
C VAL A 19 6.43 14.24 -13.27
N ILE A 20 6.37 13.75 -12.03
CA ILE A 20 5.39 14.20 -11.03
C ILE A 20 5.59 15.68 -10.73
N LEU A 21 6.83 16.13 -10.47
CA LEU A 21 7.13 17.52 -10.16
C LEU A 21 6.72 18.46 -11.30
N PHE A 22 7.04 18.11 -12.55
CA PHE A 22 6.59 18.86 -13.72
C PHE A 22 5.06 18.96 -13.74
N THR A 23 4.37 17.82 -13.57
CA THR A 23 2.91 17.75 -13.62
C THR A 23 2.25 18.57 -12.51
N LEU A 24 2.80 18.57 -11.30
CA LEU A 24 2.30 19.35 -10.17
C LEU A 24 2.37 20.87 -10.42
N LEU A 25 3.36 21.32 -11.20
CA LEU A 25 3.58 22.75 -11.47
C LEU A 25 2.85 23.25 -12.71
N ALA A 26 2.83 22.44 -13.78
CA ALA A 26 2.21 22.78 -15.06
C ALA A 26 0.75 22.34 -15.17
N GLY A 27 0.29 21.41 -14.34
CA GLY A 27 -1.04 20.80 -14.44
C GLY A 27 -1.20 19.79 -15.58
N SER A 28 -0.12 19.53 -16.34
CA SER A 28 -0.08 18.58 -17.45
C SER A 28 1.26 17.83 -17.47
N PRO A 29 1.30 16.58 -17.99
CA PRO A 29 2.53 15.79 -17.99
C PRO A 29 3.53 16.31 -19.04
N PRO A 30 4.85 16.19 -18.78
CA PRO A 30 5.90 16.66 -19.70
C PRO A 30 5.92 15.92 -21.05
N PHE A 31 5.45 14.66 -21.07
CA PHE A 31 5.39 13.83 -22.25
C PHE A 31 3.93 13.47 -22.53
N TRP A 32 3.34 14.10 -23.53
CA TRP A 32 1.97 13.81 -23.94
C TRP A 32 1.83 13.82 -25.45
N HIS A 33 1.19 12.78 -25.98
CA HIS A 33 0.80 12.73 -27.37
C HIS A 33 -0.37 11.76 -27.55
N ARG A 34 -1.33 12.07 -28.44
CA ARG A 34 -2.50 11.23 -28.72
C ARG A 34 -2.13 9.83 -29.22
N LYS A 35 -1.07 9.75 -30.04
CA LYS A 35 -0.47 8.49 -30.50
C LYS A 35 0.60 8.03 -29.51
N GLN A 36 0.40 6.85 -28.91
CA GLN A 36 1.31 6.27 -27.91
C GLN A 36 2.76 6.13 -28.42
N MET A 37 2.96 5.72 -29.67
CA MET A 37 4.31 5.59 -30.24
C MET A 37 5.11 6.91 -30.25
N LEU A 38 4.42 8.04 -30.47
CA LEU A 38 5.08 9.34 -30.44
C LEU A 38 5.37 9.80 -29.01
N MET A 39 4.48 9.49 -28.06
CA MET A 39 4.73 9.73 -26.63
C MET A 39 5.96 8.95 -26.14
N LEU A 40 6.05 7.65 -26.48
CA LEU A 40 7.20 6.83 -26.14
C LEU A 40 8.49 7.37 -26.78
N ARG A 41 8.43 7.82 -28.03
CA ARG A 41 9.56 8.48 -28.69
C ARG A 41 10.00 9.74 -27.95
N MET A 42 9.06 10.58 -27.51
CA MET A 42 9.39 11.77 -26.70
C MET A 42 10.09 11.39 -25.38
N ILE A 43 9.63 10.33 -24.72
CA ILE A 43 10.25 9.82 -23.48
C ILE A 43 11.68 9.32 -23.76
N MET A 44 11.87 8.51 -24.81
CA MET A 44 13.18 7.97 -25.20
C MET A 44 14.16 9.06 -25.62
N GLU A 45 13.67 10.15 -26.21
CA GLU A 45 14.48 11.30 -26.59
C GLU A 45 14.63 12.34 -25.45
N GLY A 46 13.92 12.18 -24.33
CA GLY A 46 13.88 13.19 -23.27
C GLY A 46 13.32 14.53 -23.73
N ARG A 47 12.44 14.53 -24.73
CA ARG A 47 11.94 15.75 -25.39
C ARG A 47 10.68 16.29 -24.70
N TYR A 48 10.85 17.32 -23.89
CA TYR A 48 9.78 18.11 -23.27
C TYR A 48 10.16 19.60 -23.33
N GLN A 49 9.20 20.49 -23.05
CA GLN A 49 9.41 21.93 -23.12
C GLN A 49 8.72 22.62 -21.94
N PHE A 50 9.33 23.71 -21.46
CA PHE A 50 8.74 24.62 -20.49
C PHE A 50 7.97 25.71 -21.26
N SER A 51 6.78 25.37 -21.74
CA SER A 51 5.96 26.26 -22.59
C SER A 51 5.27 27.37 -21.78
N SER A 52 5.13 28.54 -22.39
CA SER A 52 4.24 29.60 -21.90
C SER A 52 2.77 29.20 -22.09
N PRO A 53 1.85 29.65 -21.21
CA PRO A 53 2.08 30.57 -20.09
C PRO A 53 2.45 29.88 -18.76
N GLU A 54 2.34 28.56 -18.64
CA GLU A 54 2.40 27.85 -17.36
C GLU A 54 3.76 27.98 -16.65
N TRP A 55 4.82 28.20 -17.43
CA TRP A 55 6.20 28.25 -16.98
C TRP A 55 6.81 29.66 -16.91
N ASP A 56 6.07 30.69 -17.32
CA ASP A 56 6.59 32.07 -17.35
C ASP A 56 6.89 32.58 -15.92
N ASP A 57 5.97 32.32 -14.98
CA ASP A 57 6.08 32.77 -13.58
C ASP A 57 6.84 31.77 -12.68
N ARG A 58 7.40 30.69 -13.23
CA ARG A 58 8.08 29.63 -12.46
C ARG A 58 9.58 29.91 -12.41
N SER A 59 10.18 29.74 -11.22
CA SER A 59 11.59 30.02 -11.00
C SER A 59 12.51 29.15 -11.86
N ASP A 60 13.63 29.73 -12.32
CA ASP A 60 14.63 28.96 -13.06
C ASP A 60 15.25 27.85 -12.22
N THR A 61 15.27 28.00 -10.90
CA THR A 61 15.73 26.97 -9.95
C THR A 61 14.90 25.69 -10.00
N VAL A 62 13.59 25.78 -10.27
CA VAL A 62 12.74 24.58 -10.39
C VAL A 62 12.86 23.97 -11.78
N LYS A 63 13.01 24.80 -12.83
CA LYS A 63 13.28 24.34 -14.20
C LYS A 63 14.60 23.57 -14.27
N ASP A 64 15.65 24.06 -13.61
CA ASP A 64 16.96 23.38 -13.49
C ASP A 64 16.86 22.06 -12.72
N LEU A 65 16.08 21.99 -11.63
CA LEU A 65 15.89 20.73 -10.92
C LEU A 65 15.22 19.68 -11.82
N ILE A 66 14.14 20.06 -12.50
CA ILE A 66 13.42 19.16 -13.42
C ILE A 66 14.33 18.71 -14.56
N SER A 67 15.13 19.63 -15.12
CA SER A 67 16.02 19.31 -16.24
C SER A 67 17.08 18.28 -15.90
N ARG A 68 17.55 18.27 -14.65
CA ARG A 68 18.53 17.30 -14.15
C ARG A 68 17.91 15.98 -13.64
N LEU A 69 16.60 15.95 -13.42
CA LEU A 69 15.85 14.72 -13.11
C LEU A 69 15.37 13.99 -14.39
N LEU A 70 14.94 14.75 -15.40
CA LEU A 70 14.45 14.25 -16.69
C LEU A 70 15.59 14.07 -17.71
N VAL A 71 16.68 13.42 -17.30
CA VAL A 71 17.82 13.07 -18.15
C VAL A 71 17.72 11.60 -18.57
N VAL A 72 17.82 11.32 -19.87
CA VAL A 72 17.71 9.96 -20.43
C VAL A 72 18.86 9.07 -19.95
N ASP A 73 20.08 9.59 -20.02
CA ASP A 73 21.26 8.92 -19.46
C ASP A 73 21.14 8.83 -17.93
N THR A 74 21.12 7.60 -17.42
CA THR A 74 20.98 7.32 -15.99
C THR A 74 22.21 7.75 -15.20
N ALA A 75 23.41 7.74 -15.80
CA ALA A 75 24.64 8.14 -15.13
C ALA A 75 24.73 9.66 -14.93
N ALA A 76 24.15 10.43 -15.85
CA ALA A 76 24.08 11.89 -15.77
C ALA A 76 22.90 12.41 -14.91
N ARG A 77 21.92 11.55 -14.58
CA ARG A 77 20.75 11.91 -13.78
C ARG A 77 21.13 12.14 -12.32
N LEU A 78 20.53 13.14 -11.68
CA LEU A 78 20.75 13.37 -10.25
C LEU A 78 20.30 12.17 -9.40
N THR A 79 21.12 11.87 -8.41
CA THR A 79 20.73 10.99 -7.30
C THR A 79 19.79 11.72 -6.32
N ALA A 80 19.08 10.97 -5.48
CA ALA A 80 18.19 11.54 -4.46
C ALA A 80 18.90 12.51 -3.51
N GLU A 81 20.13 12.20 -3.08
CA GLU A 81 20.92 13.07 -2.21
C GLU A 81 21.28 14.38 -2.89
N GLN A 82 21.72 14.32 -4.15
CA GLN A 82 22.04 15.51 -4.93
C GLN A 82 20.79 16.35 -5.24
N ALA A 83 19.67 15.70 -5.54
CA ALA A 83 18.39 16.36 -5.77
C ALA A 83 17.90 17.10 -4.51
N LEU A 84 18.02 16.49 -3.32
CA LEU A 84 17.66 17.15 -2.05
C LEU A 84 18.62 18.31 -1.71
N ALA A 85 19.89 18.21 -2.10
CA ALA A 85 20.86 19.28 -1.91
C ALA A 85 20.70 20.45 -2.91
N HIS A 86 19.81 20.33 -3.89
CA HIS A 86 19.58 21.32 -4.95
C HIS A 86 19.11 22.68 -4.39
N PRO A 87 19.52 23.82 -4.98
CA PRO A 87 19.11 25.16 -4.53
C PRO A 87 17.60 25.35 -4.36
N PHE A 88 16.79 24.65 -5.17
CA PHE A 88 15.34 24.63 -5.07
C PHE A 88 14.85 24.28 -3.65
N PHE A 89 15.44 23.26 -3.01
CA PHE A 89 15.06 22.85 -1.66
C PHE A 89 15.77 23.65 -0.56
N ARG A 90 16.96 24.22 -0.84
CA ARG A 90 17.69 25.07 0.12
C ARG A 90 16.91 26.34 0.48
N GLN A 91 16.16 26.90 -0.47
CA GLN A 91 15.31 28.07 -0.23
C GLN A 91 14.11 27.79 0.70
N TYR A 92 13.78 26.51 0.91
CA TYR A 92 12.61 26.06 1.66
C TYR A 92 12.96 25.32 2.95
N GLN A 93 14.13 25.58 3.55
CA GLN A 93 14.36 25.24 4.95
C GLN A 93 13.51 26.15 5.83
N LYS A 94 12.23 25.79 6.03
CA LYS A 94 11.52 26.21 7.23
C LYS A 94 12.32 25.65 8.39
N GLU A 95 12.79 26.51 9.28
CA GLU A 95 13.10 26.08 10.63
C GLU A 95 11.87 25.31 11.11
N ASP A 96 12.01 24.01 11.35
CA ASP A 96 11.02 23.24 12.08
C ASP A 96 11.02 23.83 13.49
N VAL A 97 10.36 24.96 13.67
CA VAL A 97 9.92 25.44 14.96
C VAL A 97 8.88 24.42 15.36
N ARG A 98 9.34 23.30 15.94
CA ARG A 98 8.51 22.39 16.73
C ARG A 98 8.00 23.24 17.88
N LEU A 99 6.96 24.02 17.63
CA LEU A 99 6.26 24.78 18.66
C LEU A 99 5.79 23.74 19.64
N PHE A 100 6.49 23.64 20.76
CA PHE A 100 6.09 22.80 21.87
C PHE A 100 4.66 23.23 22.20
N SER A 101 3.71 22.38 21.85
CA SER A 101 2.30 22.63 22.09
C SER A 101 1.92 21.74 23.27
N PRO A 102 1.78 22.31 24.49
CA PRO A 102 1.49 21.53 25.68
C PRO A 102 0.27 20.63 25.49
N ARG A 103 -0.75 21.12 24.77
CA ARG A 103 -1.98 20.36 24.46
C ARG A 103 -1.72 19.14 23.57
N LYS A 104 -0.86 19.25 22.55
CA LYS A 104 -0.53 18.13 21.65
C LYS A 104 0.31 17.08 22.38
N SER A 105 1.35 17.51 23.11
CA SER A 105 2.22 16.61 23.89
C SER A 105 1.44 15.88 24.99
N PHE A 106 0.55 16.58 25.71
CA PHE A 106 -0.30 15.98 26.74
C PHE A 106 -1.32 14.98 26.15
N ARG A 107 -1.90 15.28 24.99
CA ARG A 107 -2.81 14.35 24.31
C ARG A 107 -2.10 13.07 23.86
N VAL A 108 -0.89 13.19 23.31
CA VAL A 108 -0.07 12.01 22.94
C VAL A 108 0.28 11.19 24.17
N LEU A 109 0.71 11.84 25.26
CA LEU A 109 0.98 11.17 26.54
C LEU A 109 -0.24 10.37 27.05
N ILE A 110 -1.43 10.99 27.07
CA ILE A 110 -2.66 10.31 27.50
C ILE A 110 -2.97 9.11 26.60
N VAL A 111 -2.88 9.26 25.28
CA VAL A 111 -3.17 8.16 24.33
C VAL A 111 -2.17 7.02 24.52
N SER A 112 -0.88 7.31 24.69
CA SER A 112 0.16 6.33 24.96
C SER A 112 -0.08 5.59 26.28
N VAL A 113 -0.41 6.31 27.36
CA VAL A 113 -0.72 5.70 28.66
C VAL A 113 -1.98 4.82 28.58
N LEU A 114 -3.05 5.29 27.93
CA LEU A 114 -4.26 4.51 27.73
C LEU A 114 -4.03 3.27 26.87
N ALA A 115 -3.16 3.36 25.86
CA ALA A 115 -2.77 2.21 25.05
C ALA A 115 -1.97 1.19 25.87
N CYS A 116 -1.01 1.64 26.68
CA CYS A 116 -0.25 0.79 27.60
C CYS A 116 -1.16 0.10 28.63
N ILE A 117 -2.10 0.82 29.25
CA ILE A 117 -3.05 0.25 30.22
C ILE A 117 -3.96 -0.76 29.53
N ARG A 118 -4.46 -0.47 28.32
CA ARG A 118 -5.27 -1.42 27.54
C ARG A 118 -4.48 -2.67 27.18
N MET A 119 -3.23 -2.50 26.77
CA MET A 119 -2.34 -3.61 26.41
C MET A 119 -2.03 -4.47 27.63
N TYR A 120 -1.68 -3.86 28.77
CA TYR A 120 -1.43 -4.55 30.03
C TYR A 120 -2.67 -5.29 30.56
N SER A 121 -3.83 -4.63 30.51
CA SER A 121 -5.11 -5.25 30.90
C SER A 121 -5.47 -6.42 29.98
N ARG A 122 -5.18 -6.30 28.68
CA ARG A 122 -5.41 -7.37 27.70
C ARG A 122 -4.42 -8.51 27.90
N TYR A 123 -3.14 -8.21 28.16
CA TYR A 123 -2.12 -9.21 28.45
C TYR A 123 -2.44 -10.04 29.69
N ARG A 124 -2.94 -9.41 30.77
CA ARG A 124 -3.36 -10.13 31.99
C ARG A 124 -4.68 -10.89 31.86
N ARG A 125 -5.58 -10.49 30.96
CA ARG A 125 -6.87 -11.17 30.73
C ARG A 125 -6.77 -12.31 29.71
N VAL A 126 -5.78 -12.29 28.83
CA VAL A 126 -5.57 -13.33 27.82
C VAL A 126 -4.83 -14.49 28.48
N ARG A 127 -5.49 -15.65 28.57
CA ARG A 127 -4.81 -16.90 28.92
C ARG A 127 -3.77 -17.21 27.82
N PRO A 128 -2.51 -17.52 28.16
CA PRO A 128 -1.51 -17.86 27.15
C PRO A 128 -1.97 -19.09 26.37
N LEU A 129 -2.01 -18.94 25.05
CA LEU A 129 -2.46 -19.97 24.13
C LEU A 129 -1.27 -20.90 23.82
N THR A 130 -1.05 -21.92 24.64
CA THR A 130 0.06 -22.86 24.45
C THR A 130 -0.19 -23.73 23.21
N ARG A 131 0.88 -24.02 22.43
CA ARG A 131 0.79 -24.82 21.19
C ARG A 131 0.14 -26.20 21.40
N GLU A 132 0.35 -26.78 22.57
CA GLU A 132 -0.24 -28.07 22.97
C GLU A 132 -1.77 -28.02 23.07
N VAL A 133 -2.32 -26.92 23.58
CA VAL A 133 -3.78 -26.73 23.73
C VAL A 133 -4.44 -26.56 22.36
N LEU A 134 -3.77 -25.86 21.45
CA LEU A 134 -4.18 -25.69 20.05
C LEU A 134 -4.18 -27.01 19.27
N ALA A 135 -3.20 -27.89 19.52
CA ALA A 135 -3.07 -29.16 18.83
C ALA A 135 -4.12 -30.20 19.28
N ARG A 136 -4.60 -30.11 20.52
CA ARG A 136 -5.54 -31.08 21.10
C ARG A 136 -7.00 -30.83 20.72
N ASP A 137 -7.45 -29.57 20.82
CA ASP A 137 -8.79 -29.17 20.39
C ASP A 137 -8.83 -27.66 20.02
N PRO A 138 -8.58 -27.32 18.76
CA PRO A 138 -8.56 -25.93 18.30
C PRO A 138 -9.96 -25.28 18.30
N TYR A 139 -11.05 -26.06 18.27
CA TYR A 139 -12.40 -25.54 18.22
C TYR A 139 -12.95 -25.18 19.61
N SER A 140 -12.39 -25.72 20.70
CA SER A 140 -12.76 -25.35 22.08
C SER A 140 -12.59 -23.85 22.35
N ILE A 141 -11.57 -23.22 21.75
CA ILE A 141 -11.21 -21.84 22.01
C ILE A 141 -11.99 -20.91 21.07
N ARG A 142 -12.93 -20.14 21.63
CA ARG A 142 -13.80 -19.21 20.86
C ARG A 142 -13.03 -18.28 19.92
N GLY A 143 -11.85 -17.79 20.32
CA GLY A 143 -11.02 -16.91 19.49
C GLY A 143 -10.43 -17.64 18.27
N VAL A 144 -9.91 -18.85 18.47
CA VAL A 144 -9.32 -19.69 17.42
C VAL A 144 -10.41 -20.18 16.48
N ARG A 145 -11.54 -20.66 17.01
CA ARG A 145 -12.73 -21.03 16.24
C ARG A 145 -13.17 -19.93 15.27
N LYS A 146 -13.33 -18.69 15.76
CA LYS A 146 -13.71 -17.54 14.92
C LYS A 146 -12.70 -17.25 13.81
N LEU A 147 -11.42 -17.47 14.06
CA LEU A 147 -10.36 -17.26 13.08
C LEU A 147 -10.38 -18.34 12.01
N ILE A 148 -10.49 -19.61 12.42
CA ILE A 148 -10.64 -20.77 11.52
C ILE A 148 -11.90 -20.60 10.65
N ASP A 149 -13.05 -20.30 11.26
CA ASP A 149 -14.31 -20.07 10.55
C ASP A 149 -14.20 -18.88 9.59
N GLY A 150 -13.54 -17.80 9.99
CA GLY A 150 -13.32 -16.62 9.17
C GLY A 150 -12.43 -16.88 7.94
N CYS A 151 -11.38 -17.68 8.10
CA CYS A 151 -10.52 -18.12 7.00
C CYS A 151 -11.26 -19.07 6.06
N ALA A 152 -11.96 -20.07 6.61
CA ALA A 152 -12.75 -21.01 5.83
C ALA A 152 -13.85 -20.32 5.02
N PHE A 153 -14.55 -19.34 5.61
CA PHE A 153 -15.56 -18.55 4.90
C PHE A 153 -14.95 -17.66 3.81
N ARG A 154 -13.72 -17.18 3.97
CA ARG A 154 -13.06 -16.39 2.92
C ARG A 154 -12.70 -17.22 1.69
N ILE A 155 -12.32 -18.48 1.90
CA ILE A 155 -11.94 -19.41 0.82
C ILE A 155 -13.20 -20.03 0.20
N TYR A 156 -14.09 -20.58 1.02
CA TYR A 156 -15.24 -21.37 0.57
C TYR A 156 -16.58 -20.62 0.61
N GLY A 157 -16.60 -19.35 1.03
CA GLY A 157 -17.83 -18.58 1.18
C GLY A 157 -18.62 -18.38 -0.12
N HIS A 158 -17.97 -18.49 -1.27
CA HIS A 158 -18.63 -18.49 -2.58
C HIS A 158 -19.46 -19.76 -2.85
N TRP A 159 -19.20 -20.85 -2.13
CA TRP A 159 -20.01 -22.09 -2.16
C TRP A 159 -21.16 -22.08 -1.15
N VAL A 160 -21.28 -21.03 -0.32
CA VAL A 160 -22.29 -20.91 0.73
C VAL A 160 -23.37 -19.92 0.28
N LYS A 161 -24.54 -20.44 -0.11
CA LYS A 161 -25.69 -19.59 -0.45
C LYS A 161 -26.29 -18.97 0.81
N LYS A 162 -26.51 -17.66 0.82
CA LYS A 162 -27.15 -16.91 1.94
C LYS A 162 -28.66 -17.19 1.96
N GLY A 163 -29.08 -18.36 2.40
CA GLY A 163 -30.47 -18.68 2.76
C GLY A 163 -30.63 -18.80 4.27
N GLU A 164 -31.80 -18.44 4.81
CA GLU A 164 -32.07 -18.39 6.26
C GLU A 164 -31.99 -19.74 6.99
N GLN A 165 -32.00 -20.87 6.27
CA GLN A 165 -32.00 -22.22 6.86
C GLN A 165 -30.70 -23.02 6.68
N GLN A 166 -29.55 -22.40 6.39
CA GLN A 166 -28.33 -23.17 6.16
C GLN A 166 -27.39 -23.17 7.38
N ASN A 167 -27.27 -24.33 8.02
CA ASN A 167 -26.39 -24.56 9.16
C ASN A 167 -24.92 -24.39 8.73
N ARG A 168 -24.22 -23.40 9.29
CA ARG A 168 -22.84 -23.03 8.92
C ARG A 168 -21.82 -24.16 9.13
N ALA A 169 -22.16 -25.14 9.97
CA ALA A 169 -21.36 -26.34 10.20
C ALA A 169 -21.38 -27.33 9.01
N ALA A 170 -22.30 -27.18 8.04
CA ALA A 170 -22.40 -28.05 6.88
C ALA A 170 -21.17 -27.99 5.95
N LEU A 171 -20.38 -26.90 6.01
CA LEU A 171 -19.11 -26.77 5.28
C LEU A 171 -18.06 -27.82 5.68
N PHE A 172 -18.19 -28.40 6.87
CA PHE A 172 -17.19 -29.29 7.47
C PHE A 172 -17.75 -30.69 7.74
N GLN A 173 -18.97 -30.99 7.27
CA GLN A 173 -19.51 -32.34 7.33
C GLN A 173 -18.83 -33.23 6.27
N ASN A 174 -18.04 -34.20 6.71
CA ASN A 174 -17.38 -35.18 5.83
C ASN A 174 -18.29 -36.36 5.44
N THR A 175 -19.53 -36.40 5.89
CA THR A 175 -20.52 -37.41 5.52
C THR A 175 -21.45 -36.86 4.46
N ALA A 176 -21.51 -37.52 3.31
CA ALA A 176 -22.41 -37.16 2.22
C ALA A 176 -23.88 -37.28 2.68
N LYS A 177 -24.66 -36.20 2.51
CA LYS A 177 -26.10 -36.16 2.82
C LYS A 177 -26.94 -37.22 2.10
N ILE A 178 -26.40 -37.86 1.06
CA ILE A 178 -27.08 -38.88 0.26
C ILE A 178 -27.49 -40.09 1.10
N MET A 179 -26.75 -40.43 2.18
CA MET A 179 -27.11 -41.56 3.03
C MET A 179 -28.29 -41.31 3.99
N LEU A 180 -28.73 -40.06 4.20
CA LEU A 180 -29.83 -39.77 5.13
C LEU A 180 -31.21 -39.77 4.45
N LEU A 181 -31.30 -39.47 3.15
CA LEU A 181 -32.58 -39.60 2.43
C LEU A 181 -32.95 -41.06 2.13
N GLY A 182 -31.98 -41.98 2.08
CA GLY A 182 -32.24 -43.40 1.81
C GLY A 182 -32.70 -44.22 3.03
N LEU A 183 -32.78 -43.62 4.23
CA LEU A 183 -33.18 -44.30 5.47
C LEU A 183 -34.56 -43.89 5.99
N GLU A 184 -35.12 -42.77 5.53
CA GLU A 184 -36.49 -42.37 5.88
C GLU A 184 -37.55 -43.07 5.00
N ASP A 185 -37.18 -43.61 3.83
CA ASP A 185 -38.10 -44.30 2.90
C ASP A 185 -38.26 -45.82 3.19
N PHE A 186 -37.68 -46.35 4.28
CA PHE A 186 -37.80 -47.77 4.66
C PHE A 186 -38.48 -48.03 6.01
N GLU A 187 -39.04 -47.01 6.66
CA GLU A 187 -39.91 -47.17 7.83
C GLU A 187 -41.36 -46.78 7.51
N THR A 188 -42.03 -47.61 6.72
CA THR A 188 -43.49 -47.82 6.76
C THR A 188 -43.79 -49.30 6.85
#